data_AF-A0A1F5QTN9-F1
#
_entry.id   AF-A0A1F5QTN9-F1
#
_cell.length_a   1.000
_cell.length_b   1.000
_cell.length_c   1.000
_cell.angle_alpha   90.00
_cell.angle_beta   90.00
_cell.angle_gamma   90.00
#
_symmetry.space_group_name_H-M   'P 1'
#
loop_
_entity.id
_entity.type
_entity.pdbx_description
1 polymer ?
#
loop_
_entity_poly.entity_id
_entity_poly.type
_entity_poly.pdbx_seq_one_letter_code
_entity_poly.pdbx_strand_id
1 'polypeptide(L)'
;MPETMRRFLLRMQGGKLYLPAAYRIVWMRDECPDWGITTQVLEGGHSAGYAMVQATVYTPEGRAIATGTKTETKEDFPAGWVEKAETGAISRALAVAGFGTQFMPELDEGAHVADSPQPLNGSGAAPPAGNDIWQGPGQCPACHAPEGKKHGKPCRS
;
A
#
# COMPACT_ATOMS: atom_id res chain seq x y z
N MET A 1 13.09 3.52 -0.51
CA MET A 1 13.94 2.96 0.57
C MET A 1 15.40 3.06 0.16
N PRO A 2 16.27 3.63 1.00
CA PRO A 2 17.71 3.68 0.78
C PRO A 2 18.34 2.30 0.57
N GLU A 3 19.41 2.22 -0.24
CA GLU A 3 20.19 0.98 -0.44
C GLU A 3 20.72 0.41 0.89
N THR A 4 21.08 1.29 1.84
CA THR A 4 21.58 0.95 3.17
C THR A 4 20.62 0.07 3.97
N MET A 5 19.30 0.14 3.68
CA MET A 5 18.28 -0.63 4.37
C MET A 5 18.01 -2.01 3.72
N ARG A 6 18.41 -2.23 2.44
CA ARG A 6 18.15 -3.49 1.73
C ARG A 6 18.79 -4.70 2.41
N ARG A 7 19.97 -4.53 2.99
CA ARG A 7 20.71 -5.58 3.69
C ARG A 7 19.99 -6.11 4.94
N PHE A 8 19.00 -5.39 5.44
CA PHE A 8 18.24 -5.74 6.64
C PHE A 8 16.88 -6.38 6.33
N LEU A 9 16.57 -6.60 5.06
CA LEU A 9 15.36 -7.29 4.65
C LEU A 9 15.43 -8.78 5.00
N LEU A 10 14.40 -9.25 5.68
CA LEU A 10 14.21 -10.66 5.99
C LEU A 10 13.31 -11.30 4.94
N ARG A 11 13.61 -12.54 4.56
CA ARG A 11 12.71 -13.36 3.73
C ARG A 11 11.76 -14.12 4.64
N MET A 12 10.47 -13.91 4.45
CA MET A 12 9.41 -14.63 5.13
C MET A 12 8.94 -15.84 4.31
N GLN A 13 8.12 -16.69 4.92
CA GLN A 13 7.42 -17.75 4.17
C GLN A 13 6.59 -17.14 3.03
N GLY A 14 6.52 -17.86 1.90
CA GLY A 14 5.87 -17.36 0.69
C GLY A 14 6.70 -16.36 -0.12
N GLY A 15 7.99 -16.19 0.20
CA GLY A 15 8.91 -15.35 -0.57
C GLY A 15 8.76 -13.84 -0.33
N LYS A 16 7.84 -13.43 0.55
CA LYS A 16 7.61 -12.03 0.90
C LYS A 16 8.82 -11.46 1.66
N LEU A 17 9.12 -10.20 1.40
CA LEU A 17 10.17 -9.47 2.11
C LEU A 17 9.56 -8.70 3.28
N TYR A 18 10.25 -8.72 4.41
CA TYR A 18 9.86 -8.03 5.63
C TYR A 18 11.00 -7.13 6.12
N LEU A 19 10.69 -5.87 6.41
CA LEU A 19 11.60 -4.94 7.06
C LEU A 19 11.18 -4.77 8.54
N PRO A 20 11.98 -5.25 9.50
CA PRO A 20 11.71 -5.11 10.93
C PRO A 20 11.55 -3.65 11.39
N ALA A 21 10.76 -3.46 12.45
CA ALA A 21 10.49 -2.14 13.05
C ALA A 21 11.79 -1.37 13.38
N ALA A 22 12.80 -2.05 13.94
CA ALA A 22 14.08 -1.46 14.28
C ALA A 22 14.73 -0.72 13.09
N TYR A 23 14.71 -1.32 11.90
CA TYR A 23 15.31 -0.70 10.71
C TYR A 23 14.43 0.37 10.07
N ARG A 24 13.11 0.32 10.29
CA ARG A 24 12.22 1.44 9.96
C ARG A 24 12.50 2.65 10.84
N ILE A 25 12.80 2.42 12.13
CA ILE A 25 13.20 3.49 13.07
C ILE A 25 14.54 4.08 12.66
N VAL A 26 15.55 3.25 12.33
CA VAL A 26 16.84 3.74 11.82
C VAL A 26 16.63 4.59 10.57
N TRP A 27 15.87 4.09 9.58
CA TRP A 27 15.58 4.86 8.37
C TRP A 27 14.87 6.19 8.68
N MET A 28 13.87 6.19 9.57
CA MET A 28 13.22 7.44 9.98
C MET A 28 14.19 8.39 10.67
N ARG A 29 15.08 7.91 11.53
CA ARG A 29 16.08 8.74 12.22
C ARG A 29 17.12 9.34 11.27
N ASP A 30 17.47 8.61 10.21
CA ASP A 30 18.40 9.10 9.19
C ASP A 30 17.79 10.24 8.35
N GLU A 31 16.51 10.13 7.97
CA GLU A 31 15.84 11.12 7.09
C GLU A 31 15.15 12.26 7.86
N CYS A 32 14.69 11.96 9.08
CA CYS A 32 13.84 12.82 9.89
C CYS A 32 14.29 12.76 11.37
N PRO A 33 15.49 13.27 11.69
CA PRO A 33 16.12 13.07 13.00
C PRO A 33 15.29 13.61 14.17
N ASP A 34 14.54 14.69 13.93
CA ASP A 34 13.76 15.39 14.96
C ASP A 34 12.31 14.90 15.09
N TRP A 35 11.89 13.87 14.34
CA TRP A 35 10.52 13.34 14.42
C TRP A 35 10.28 12.53 15.70
N GLY A 36 9.08 12.63 16.26
CA GLY A 36 8.67 11.91 17.45
C GLY A 36 7.92 10.63 17.12
N ILE A 37 8.05 9.60 17.97
CA ILE A 37 7.11 8.48 18.03
C ILE A 37 6.59 8.40 19.46
N THR A 38 5.28 8.33 19.64
CA THR A 38 4.66 7.97 20.91
C THR A 38 3.80 6.73 20.74
N THR A 39 3.62 6.00 21.84
CA THR A 39 2.78 4.80 21.90
C THR A 39 1.80 4.94 23.06
N GLN A 40 0.61 4.36 22.88
CA GLN A 40 -0.40 4.28 23.92
C GLN A 40 -1.15 2.95 23.83
N VAL A 41 -1.32 2.28 24.97
CA VAL A 41 -2.25 1.15 25.09
C VAL A 41 -3.66 1.75 25.06
N LEU A 42 -4.42 1.44 24.01
CA LEU A 42 -5.82 1.84 23.87
C LEU A 42 -6.74 0.95 24.69
N GLU A 43 -6.43 -0.34 24.72
CA GLU A 43 -7.28 -1.37 25.34
C GLU A 43 -6.44 -2.58 25.77
N GLY A 44 -6.87 -3.27 26.81
CA GLY A 44 -6.22 -4.48 27.32
C GLY A 44 -5.06 -4.19 28.28
N GLY A 45 -3.98 -4.96 28.15
CA GLY A 45 -2.80 -4.93 29.02
C GLY A 45 -2.44 -6.30 29.58
N HIS A 46 -1.48 -6.34 30.50
CA HIS A 46 -0.95 -7.60 31.06
C HIS A 46 -2.01 -8.47 31.76
N SER A 47 -2.94 -7.86 32.48
CA SER A 47 -4.00 -8.60 33.18
C SER A 47 -5.12 -9.08 32.25
N ALA A 48 -5.29 -8.44 31.09
CA ALA A 48 -6.39 -8.72 30.16
C ALA A 48 -6.10 -9.88 29.21
N GLY A 49 -4.84 -10.29 29.05
CA GLY A 49 -4.46 -11.34 28.10
C GLY A 49 -4.42 -10.90 26.63
N TYR A 50 -4.67 -9.63 26.33
CA TYR A 50 -4.43 -9.03 25.01
C TYR A 50 -4.02 -7.56 25.20
N ALA A 51 -3.51 -6.92 24.16
CA ALA A 51 -3.29 -5.48 24.17
C ALA A 51 -3.47 -4.90 22.77
N MET A 52 -4.24 -3.82 22.68
CA MET A 52 -4.34 -2.97 21.50
C MET A 52 -3.52 -1.71 21.74
N VAL A 53 -2.45 -1.53 20.95
CA VAL A 53 -1.54 -0.39 21.06
C VAL A 53 -1.64 0.45 19.79
N GLN A 54 -1.67 1.76 19.96
CA GLN A 54 -1.51 2.73 18.88
C GLN A 54 -0.15 3.40 19.00
N ALA A 55 0.54 3.55 17.88
CA ALA A 55 1.68 4.42 17.74
C ALA A 55 1.32 5.63 16.85
N THR A 56 1.85 6.79 17.19
CA THR A 56 1.69 8.02 16.40
C THR A 56 3.06 8.62 16.11
N VAL A 57 3.29 9.01 14.87
CA VAL A 57 4.49 9.70 14.43
C VAL A 57 4.19 11.19 14.31
N TYR A 58 5.10 12.03 14.81
CA TYR A 58 4.97 13.49 14.84
C TYR A 58 6.13 14.19 14.16
N THR A 59 5.87 15.33 13.54
CA THR A 59 6.92 16.28 13.14
C THR A 59 7.44 17.04 14.38
N PRO A 60 8.56 17.78 14.26
CA PRO A 60 9.13 18.55 15.37
C PRO A 60 8.17 19.66 15.86
N GLU A 61 7.30 20.15 14.98
CA GLU A 61 6.26 21.14 15.30
C GLU A 61 5.06 20.51 16.04
N GLY A 62 5.08 19.21 16.33
CA GLY A 62 4.02 18.50 17.02
C GLY A 62 2.86 18.06 16.12
N ARG A 63 2.99 18.15 14.79
CA ARG A 63 1.95 17.68 13.86
C ARG A 63 1.99 16.16 13.76
N ALA A 64 0.88 15.48 14.08
CA ALA A 64 0.72 14.06 13.80
C ALA A 64 0.65 13.82 12.29
N ILE A 65 1.47 12.90 11.78
CA ILE A 65 1.58 12.61 10.33
C ILE A 65 1.17 11.20 9.96
N ALA A 66 1.23 10.26 10.90
CA ALA A 66 0.86 8.88 10.69
C ALA A 66 0.52 8.22 12.01
N THR A 67 -0.43 7.29 11.97
CA THR A 67 -0.80 6.42 13.09
C THR A 67 -0.79 4.98 12.65
N GLY A 68 -0.60 4.07 13.60
CA GLY A 68 -0.68 2.64 13.37
C GLY A 68 -1.17 1.94 14.63
N THR A 69 -2.19 1.11 14.48
CA THR A 69 -2.73 0.30 15.58
C THR A 69 -2.41 -1.17 15.35
N LYS A 70 -2.04 -1.87 16.42
CA LYS A 70 -1.83 -3.31 16.42
C LYS A 70 -2.39 -3.92 17.70
N THR A 71 -3.02 -5.07 17.54
CA THR A 71 -3.46 -5.92 18.65
C THR A 71 -2.68 -7.21 18.62
N GLU A 72 -2.28 -7.68 19.80
CA GLU A 72 -1.70 -9.01 20.02
C GLU A 72 -2.33 -9.64 21.27
N THR A 73 -2.32 -10.97 21.31
CA THR A 73 -2.90 -11.77 22.39
C THR A 73 -1.81 -12.55 23.13
N LYS A 74 -2.07 -12.90 24.38
CA LYS A 74 -1.20 -13.75 25.19
C LYS A 74 -1.13 -15.16 24.64
N GLU A 75 -2.19 -15.64 23.99
CA GLU A 75 -2.24 -16.94 23.35
C GLU A 75 -1.22 -17.01 22.20
N ASP A 76 -1.13 -15.96 21.38
CA ASP A 76 -0.16 -15.88 20.28
C ASP A 76 1.27 -15.60 20.78
N PHE A 77 1.40 -14.77 21.82
CA PHE A 77 2.69 -14.33 22.38
C PHE A 77 2.72 -14.38 23.92
N PRO A 78 2.85 -15.60 24.52
CA PRO A 78 2.72 -15.78 25.97
C PRO A 78 3.72 -14.99 26.82
N ALA A 79 4.88 -14.68 26.25
CA ALA A 79 5.99 -14.04 26.94
C ALA A 79 6.09 -12.51 26.71
N GLY A 80 5.22 -11.90 25.90
CA GLY A 80 5.34 -10.46 25.63
C GLY A 80 4.40 -9.93 24.54
N TRP A 81 3.09 -10.18 24.68
CA TRP A 81 2.11 -9.70 23.69
C TRP A 81 1.97 -8.17 23.70
N VAL A 82 2.16 -7.51 24.84
CA VAL A 82 2.07 -6.04 24.94
C VAL A 82 3.22 -5.40 24.18
N GLU A 83 4.46 -5.85 24.40
CA GLU A 83 5.66 -5.39 23.71
C GLU A 83 5.59 -5.70 22.21
N LYS A 84 4.99 -6.84 21.86
CA LYS A 84 4.76 -7.23 20.46
C LYS A 84 3.75 -6.30 19.79
N ALA A 85 2.64 -5.98 20.45
CA ALA A 85 1.64 -5.05 19.97
C ALA A 85 2.25 -3.65 19.78
N GLU A 86 3.03 -3.18 20.76
CA GLU A 86 3.71 -1.88 20.69
C GLU A 86 4.69 -1.82 19.52
N THR A 87 5.56 -2.81 19.38
CA THR A 87 6.51 -2.89 18.26
C THR A 87 5.80 -2.94 16.91
N GLY A 88 4.69 -3.69 16.83
CA GLY A 88 3.88 -3.79 15.62
C GLY A 88 3.16 -2.48 15.28
N ALA A 89 2.66 -1.77 16.29
CA ALA A 89 2.03 -0.46 16.13
C ALA A 89 3.03 0.57 15.57
N ILE A 90 4.26 0.61 16.12
CA ILE A 90 5.36 1.45 15.60
C ILE A 90 5.65 1.10 14.15
N SER A 91 5.78 -0.19 13.82
CA SER A 91 6.03 -0.62 12.45
C SER A 91 4.94 -0.17 11.47
N ARG A 92 3.67 -0.22 11.88
CA ARG A 92 2.51 0.20 11.07
C ARG A 92 2.49 1.71 10.89
N ALA A 93 2.68 2.48 11.96
CA ALA A 93 2.70 3.95 11.88
C ALA A 93 3.84 4.43 10.96
N LEU A 94 5.03 3.84 11.07
CA LEU A 94 6.15 4.12 10.18
C LEU A 94 5.88 3.68 8.73
N ALA A 95 5.17 2.57 8.51
CA ALA A 95 4.75 2.16 7.17
C ALA A 95 3.82 3.21 6.53
N VAL A 96 2.86 3.72 7.29
CA VAL A 96 1.93 4.77 6.83
C VAL A 96 2.69 6.07 6.54
N ALA A 97 3.72 6.38 7.33
CA ALA A 97 4.61 7.52 7.09
C ALA A 97 5.57 7.34 5.89
N GLY A 98 5.59 6.17 5.22
CA GLY A 98 6.45 5.90 4.06
C GLY A 98 7.69 5.05 4.33
N PHE A 99 7.97 4.71 5.60
CA PHE A 99 9.13 3.92 6.00
C PHE A 99 8.81 2.42 5.97
N GLY A 100 9.04 1.82 4.80
CA GLY A 100 8.90 0.38 4.59
C GLY A 100 7.47 -0.07 4.28
N THR A 101 6.65 0.83 3.71
CA THR A 101 5.28 0.57 3.25
C THR A 101 5.20 -0.65 2.34
N GLN A 102 6.13 -0.78 1.39
CA GLN A 102 6.19 -1.90 0.43
C GLN A 102 6.54 -3.26 1.06
N PHE A 103 6.88 -3.29 2.36
CA PHE A 103 7.16 -4.52 3.11
C PHE A 103 6.12 -4.76 4.20
N MET A 104 4.94 -4.17 4.07
CA MET A 104 3.79 -4.39 4.94
C MET A 104 2.85 -5.40 4.26
N PRO A 105 2.79 -6.66 4.74
CA PRO A 105 1.96 -7.69 4.11
C PRO A 105 0.47 -7.35 4.06
N GLU A 106 0.01 -6.51 4.99
CA GLU A 106 -1.39 -6.07 5.12
C GLU A 106 -1.80 -5.10 3.99
N LEU A 107 -0.84 -4.41 3.37
CA LEU A 107 -1.05 -3.50 2.23
C LEU A 107 -0.74 -4.17 0.89
N ASP A 108 -0.24 -5.41 0.94
CA ASP A 108 0.07 -6.19 -0.25
C ASP A 108 -1.24 -6.78 -0.79
N GLU A 109 -1.84 -6.11 -1.77
CA GLU A 109 -3.07 -6.50 -2.45
C GLU A 109 -2.95 -7.85 -3.21
N GLY A 110 -1.75 -8.44 -3.30
CA GLY A 110 -1.53 -9.67 -4.04
C GLY A 110 -1.96 -9.52 -5.51
N ALA A 111 -2.58 -10.57 -6.08
CA ALA A 111 -3.16 -10.53 -7.44
C ALA A 111 -4.58 -9.92 -7.48
N HIS A 112 -5.09 -9.39 -6.36
CA HIS A 112 -6.36 -8.69 -6.34
C HIS A 112 -6.11 -7.22 -6.65
N VAL A 113 -5.90 -6.94 -7.93
CA VAL A 113 -6.04 -5.59 -8.49
C VAL A 113 -7.45 -5.12 -8.13
N ALA A 114 -7.57 -4.26 -7.11
CA ALA A 114 -8.83 -3.64 -6.78
C ALA A 114 -9.31 -2.81 -7.98
N ASP A 115 -10.63 -2.84 -8.24
CA ASP A 115 -11.28 -2.08 -9.30
C ASP A 115 -10.74 -0.66 -9.36
N SER A 116 -10.05 -0.34 -10.44
CA SER A 116 -9.58 1.01 -10.70
C SER A 116 -10.78 1.95 -10.60
N PRO A 117 -10.71 3.05 -9.82
CA PRO A 117 -11.83 3.97 -9.68
C PRO A 117 -12.26 4.45 -11.07
N GLN A 118 -13.48 4.08 -11.49
CA GLN A 118 -14.05 4.66 -12.68
C GLN A 118 -14.39 6.12 -12.40
N PRO A 119 -14.12 7.04 -13.35
CA PRO A 119 -14.47 8.44 -13.18
C PRO A 119 -15.96 8.58 -12.89
N LEU A 120 -16.30 9.35 -11.86
CA LEU A 120 -17.67 9.62 -11.40
C LEU A 120 -18.52 10.42 -12.41
N ASN A 121 -18.07 10.58 -13.65
CA ASN A 121 -18.80 11.24 -14.71
C ASN A 121 -18.76 10.43 -16.01
N GLY A 122 -19.90 9.79 -16.29
CA GLY A 122 -20.43 9.67 -17.65
C GLY A 122 -19.94 8.47 -18.46
N SER A 123 -20.75 7.40 -18.43
CA SER A 123 -20.98 6.48 -19.57
C SER A 123 -19.74 5.94 -20.30
N GLY A 124 -19.29 4.76 -19.89
CA GLY A 124 -18.28 4.01 -20.62
C GLY A 124 -18.45 2.51 -20.47
N ALA A 125 -19.64 1.97 -20.77
CA ALA A 125 -19.72 0.57 -21.17
C ALA A 125 -18.74 0.40 -22.34
N ALA A 126 -17.68 -0.39 -22.14
CA ALA A 126 -16.78 -0.74 -23.22
C ALA A 126 -17.64 -1.35 -24.34
N PRO A 127 -17.73 -0.72 -25.54
CA PRO A 127 -18.46 -1.35 -26.61
C PRO A 127 -17.68 -2.61 -27.00
N PRO A 128 -18.33 -3.70 -27.45
CA PRO A 128 -17.61 -4.83 -28.01
C PRO A 128 -16.60 -4.35 -29.06
N ALA A 129 -15.47 -5.03 -29.16
CA ALA A 129 -14.47 -4.76 -30.19
C ALA A 129 -15.09 -5.07 -31.57
N GLY A 130 -15.70 -4.06 -32.20
CA GLY A 130 -16.19 -4.14 -33.56
C GLY A 130 -15.01 -4.36 -34.51
N ASN A 131 -15.01 -5.48 -35.21
CA ASN A 131 -14.00 -5.87 -36.20
C ASN A 131 -14.37 -5.33 -37.60
N ASP A 132 -14.91 -4.11 -37.67
CA ASP A 132 -15.42 -3.59 -38.93
C ASP A 132 -14.27 -3.13 -39.84
N ILE A 133 -14.20 -3.74 -41.03
CA ILE A 133 -13.23 -3.44 -42.09
C ILE A 133 -13.90 -2.48 -43.07
N TRP A 134 -13.23 -1.38 -43.41
CA TRP A 134 -13.73 -0.44 -44.42
C TRP A 134 -13.65 -1.01 -45.82
N GLN A 135 -14.80 -0.96 -46.51
CA GLN A 135 -15.00 -1.48 -47.86
C GLN A 135 -15.36 -0.36 -48.86
N GLY A 136 -15.22 0.91 -48.47
CA GLY A 136 -15.46 2.05 -49.36
C GLY A 136 -14.20 2.40 -50.17
N PRO A 137 -14.35 3.11 -51.31
CA PRO A 137 -13.22 3.47 -52.14
C PRO A 137 -12.30 4.46 -51.42
N GLY A 138 -11.01 4.14 -51.34
CA GLY A 138 -9.99 5.01 -50.76
C GLY A 138 -9.90 4.93 -49.22
N GLN A 139 -9.40 5.99 -48.60
CA GLN A 139 -9.19 6.02 -47.15
C GLN A 139 -10.45 6.44 -46.42
N CYS A 140 -10.72 5.84 -45.26
CA CYS A 140 -11.85 6.21 -44.42
C CYS A 140 -11.78 7.72 -44.07
N PRO A 141 -12.83 8.53 -44.30
CA PRO A 141 -12.76 9.98 -44.12
C PRO A 141 -12.65 10.43 -42.66
N ALA A 142 -12.89 9.55 -41.69
CA ALA A 142 -12.85 9.90 -40.27
C ALA A 142 -11.58 9.41 -39.54
N CYS A 143 -10.92 8.34 -40.00
CA CYS A 143 -9.67 7.86 -39.40
C CYS A 143 -8.50 7.71 -40.38
N HIS A 144 -8.71 7.98 -41.67
CA HIS A 144 -7.73 7.80 -42.76
C HIS A 144 -7.17 6.38 -42.92
N ALA A 145 -7.82 5.36 -42.33
CA ALA A 145 -7.43 3.98 -42.54
C ALA A 145 -7.59 3.59 -44.03
N PRO A 146 -6.58 2.94 -44.64
CA PRO A 146 -6.66 2.49 -46.02
C PRO A 146 -7.62 1.32 -46.20
N GLU A 147 -8.15 1.16 -47.42
CA GLU A 147 -9.09 0.11 -47.81
C GLU A 147 -8.62 -1.29 -47.37
N GLY A 148 -9.55 -2.07 -46.78
CA GLY A 148 -9.26 -3.43 -46.31
C GLY A 148 -8.51 -3.53 -44.97
N LYS A 149 -8.27 -2.41 -44.26
CA LYS A 149 -7.68 -2.42 -42.90
C LYS A 149 -8.73 -2.14 -41.81
N LYS A 150 -8.41 -2.59 -40.59
CA LYS A 150 -9.26 -2.40 -39.40
C LYS A 150 -9.26 -0.94 -38.95
N HIS A 151 -10.39 -0.47 -38.46
CA HIS A 151 -10.53 0.87 -37.88
C HIS A 151 -10.17 0.91 -36.39
N GLY A 152 -9.73 2.08 -35.91
CA GLY A 152 -9.74 2.42 -34.48
C GLY A 152 -11.05 3.11 -34.11
N LYS A 153 -11.61 2.85 -32.92
CA LYS A 153 -12.70 3.67 -32.36
C LYS A 153 -12.22 5.13 -32.27
N PRO A 154 -13.01 6.12 -32.72
CA PRO A 154 -14.47 6.20 -32.75
C PRO A 154 -15.07 6.31 -34.17
N CYS A 155 -14.45 5.67 -35.16
CA CYS A 155 -14.88 5.75 -36.55
C CYS A 155 -16.12 4.86 -36.79
N ARG A 156 -17.33 5.44 -36.89
CA ARG A 156 -18.54 4.68 -37.25
C ARG A 156 -18.53 4.39 -38.75
N SER A 157 -18.81 3.14 -39.13
CA SER A 157 -18.96 2.65 -40.51
C SER A 157 -20.01 3.42 -41.30
#